data_AF-A0A942A7W0-F1
#
_entry.id   AF-A0A942A7W0-F1
#
_cell.length_a   1.000
_cell.length_b   1.000
_cell.length_c   1.000
_cell.angle_alpha   90.00
_cell.angle_beta   90.00
_cell.angle_gamma   90.00
#
_symmetry.space_group_name_H-M   'P 1'
#
loop_
_entity.id
_entity.type
_entity.pdbx_description
1 polymer ?
#
loop_
_entity_poly.entity_id
_entity_poly.type
_entity_poly.pdbx_seq_one_letter_code
_entity_poly.pdbx_strand_id
1 'polypeptide(L)' 'GFIWTIDDVWMENYEKLQQFFSENNRWPTARENKLGSWCFVQRRALKKGELSSDRRSLLDKISFPWSLR' A
#
# COMPACT_ATOMS: atom_id res chain seq x y z
N GLY A 1 -23.98 14.13 0.58
CA GLY A 1 -23.50 13.00 -0.22
C GLY A 1 -22.01 12.91 -0.02
N PHE A 2 -21.48 11.75 0.36
CA PHE A 2 -20.04 11.59 0.58
C PHE A 2 -19.35 11.31 -0.76
N ILE A 3 -18.56 12.28 -1.23
CA ILE A 3 -17.65 12.08 -2.36
C ILE A 3 -16.41 11.44 -1.76
N TRP A 4 -16.28 10.12 -1.89
CA TRP A 4 -15.03 9.44 -1.58
C TRP A 4 -13.98 9.89 -2.59
N THR A 5 -12.89 10.44 -2.10
CA THR A 5 -11.75 10.80 -2.94
C THR A 5 -10.88 9.58 -3.22
N ILE A 6 -10.06 9.68 -4.27
CA ILE A 6 -9.06 8.65 -4.59
C ILE A 6 -8.05 8.50 -3.43
N ASP A 7 -7.84 9.56 -2.64
CA ASP A 7 -6.97 9.53 -1.47
C ASP A 7 -7.61 8.80 -0.29
N ASP A 8 -8.92 8.95 -0.05
CA ASP A 8 -9.60 8.22 1.02
C ASP A 8 -9.51 6.70 0.81
N VAL A 9 -9.74 6.25 -0.42
CA VAL A 9 -9.61 4.82 -0.77
C VAL A 9 -8.15 4.35 -0.62
N TRP A 10 -7.18 5.20 -0.94
CA TRP A 10 -5.78 4.86 -0.77
C TRP A 10 -5.43 4.72 0.71
N MET A 11 -5.88 5.66 1.54
CA MET A 11 -5.67 5.66 2.99
C MET A 11 -6.32 4.45 3.66
N GLU A 12 -7.53 4.07 3.27
CA GLU A 12 -8.17 2.85 3.79
C GLU A 12 -7.35 1.58 3.51
N ASN A 13 -6.76 1.46 2.32
CA ASN A 13 -5.89 0.33 1.99
C ASN A 13 -4.56 0.39 2.74
N TYR A 14 -4.02 1.59 2.96
CA TYR A 14 -2.83 1.80 3.76
C TYR A 14 -3.06 1.39 5.22
N GLU A 15 -4.19 1.77 5.82
CA GLU A 15 -4.57 1.35 7.18
C GLU A 15 -4.72 -0.17 7.28
N LYS A 16 -5.39 -0.79 6.31
CA LYS A 16 -5.49 -2.26 6.23
C LYS A 16 -4.14 -2.93 6.08
N LEU A 17 -3.21 -2.33 5.34
CA LEU A 17 -1.84 -2.82 5.22
C LEU A 17 -1.12 -2.78 6.58
N GLN A 18 -1.24 -1.68 7.31
CA GLN A 18 -0.64 -1.54 8.64
C GLN A 18 -1.22 -2.56 9.63
N GLN A 19 -2.54 -2.70 9.64
CA GLN A 19 -3.24 -3.68 10.48
C GLN A 19 -2.75 -5.11 10.16
N PHE A 20 -2.70 -5.45 8.87
CA PHE A 20 -2.23 -6.77 8.44
C PHE A 20 -0.80 -7.06 8.91
N PHE A 21 0.11 -6.08 8.77
CA PHE A 21 1.49 -6.23 9.22
C PHE A 21 1.58 -6.40 10.74
N SER A 22 0.80 -5.63 11.50
CA SER A 22 0.72 -5.75 12.96
C SER A 22 0.24 -7.14 13.41
N GLU A 23 -0.77 -7.69 12.73
CA GLU A 23 -1.38 -8.98 13.09
C GLU A 23 -0.54 -10.18 12.63
N ASN A 24 0.10 -10.10 11.46
CA ASN A 24 0.76 -11.26 10.83
C ASN A 24 2.30 -11.18 10.91
N ASN A 25 2.85 -10.04 11.32
CA ASN A 25 4.28 -9.72 11.32
C ASN A 25 4.97 -10.01 9.96
N ARG A 26 4.23 -9.85 8.87
CA ARG A 26 4.67 -10.05 7.49
C ARG A 26 3.88 -9.15 6.54
N TRP A 27 4.46 -8.91 5.36
CA TRP A 27 3.79 -8.16 4.31
C TRP A 27 2.81 -9.02 3.52
N PRO A 28 1.68 -8.46 3.06
CA PRO A 28 0.74 -9.17 2.22
C PRO A 28 1.38 -9.47 0.86
N THR A 29 1.12 -10.68 0.40
CA THR A 29 1.61 -11.28 -0.83
C THR A 29 0.44 -11.49 -1.79
N ALA A 30 0.68 -12.17 -2.91
CA ALA A 30 -0.38 -12.56 -3.83
C ALA A 30 -1.52 -13.37 -3.16
N ARG A 31 -1.27 -14.03 -2.03
CA ARG A 31 -2.27 -14.82 -1.29
C ARG A 31 -3.38 -13.94 -0.70
N GLU A 32 -3.07 -12.70 -0.36
CA GLU A 32 -4.01 -11.75 0.23
C GLU A 32 -4.82 -10.98 -0.82
N ASN A 33 -4.83 -11.46 -2.08
CA ASN A 33 -5.60 -11.00 -3.23
C ASN A 33 -5.73 -9.47 -3.36
N LYS A 34 -6.65 -8.84 -2.61
CA LYS A 34 -6.87 -7.39 -2.58
C LYS A 34 -5.63 -6.62 -2.10
N LEU A 35 -5.12 -6.92 -0.91
CA LEU A 35 -3.95 -6.21 -0.36
C LEU A 35 -2.67 -6.55 -1.13
N GLY A 36 -2.54 -7.79 -1.58
CA GLY A 36 -1.44 -8.22 -2.45
C GLY A 36 -1.40 -7.44 -3.76
N SER A 37 -2.55 -7.32 -4.42
CA SER A 37 -2.70 -6.54 -5.66
C SER A 37 -2.45 -5.05 -5.41
N TRP A 38 -2.96 -4.49 -4.31
CA TRP A 38 -2.71 -3.10 -3.94
C TRP A 38 -1.20 -2.83 -3.76
N CYS A 39 -0.50 -3.70 -3.04
CA CYS A 39 0.95 -3.62 -2.88
C CYS A 39 1.70 -3.69 -4.22
N PHE A 40 1.23 -4.56 -5.13
CA PHE A 40 1.79 -4.65 -6.48
C PHE A 40 1.58 -3.35 -7.27
N VAL A 41 0.39 -2.74 -7.17
CA VAL A 41 0.09 -1.44 -7.79
C VAL A 41 1.01 -0.35 -7.24
N GLN A 42 1.24 -0.29 -5.92
CA GLN A 42 2.15 0.70 -5.33
C GLN A 42 3.58 0.55 -5.86
N ARG A 43 4.11 -0.68 -5.91
CA ARG A 43 5.45 -0.96 -6.48
C ARG A 43 5.55 -0.57 -7.95
N ARG A 44 4.52 -0.87 -8.74
CA ARG A 44 4.47 -0.51 -10.16
C ARG A 44 4.39 1.00 -10.36
N ALA A 45 3.58 1.70 -9.57
CA ALA A 45 3.44 3.15 -9.61
C ALA A 45 4.77 3.83 -9.25
N LEU A 46 5.48 3.35 -8.22
CA LEU A 46 6.82 3.85 -7.87
C LEU A 46 7.80 3.67 -9.04
N LYS A 47 7.85 2.47 -9.65
CA LYS A 47 8.75 2.18 -10.78
C LYS A 47 8.48 3.07 -12.00
N LYS A 48 7.22 3.49 -12.19
CA LYS A 48 6.81 4.38 -13.27
C LYS A 48 6.92 5.87 -12.93
N GLY A 49 7.19 6.22 -11.67
CA GLY A 49 7.14 7.62 -11.21
C GLY A 49 5.72 8.19 -11.09
N GLU A 50 4.69 7.33 -11.06
CA GLU A 50 3.27 7.72 -10.92
C GLU A 50 2.83 7.79 -9.44
N LEU A 51 3.66 7.32 -8.51
CA LEU A 51 3.37 7.37 -7.08
C LEU A 51 3.71 8.76 -6.52
N SER A 52 2.73 9.41 -5.87
CA SER A 52 2.98 10.70 -5.21
C SER A 52 4.01 10.59 -4.09
N SER A 53 4.73 11.69 -3.85
CA SER A 53 5.74 11.79 -2.79
C SER A 53 5.16 11.47 -1.41
N ASP A 54 3.93 11.90 -1.14
CA ASP A 54 3.28 11.71 0.15
C ASP A 54 2.97 10.23 0.41
N ARG A 55 2.41 9.55 -0.60
CA ARG A 55 2.11 8.11 -0.54
C ARG A 55 3.39 7.28 -0.39
N ARG A 56 4.45 7.66 -1.09
CA ARG A 56 5.77 7.05 -0.93
C ARG A 56 6.29 7.24 0.49
N SER A 57 6.25 8.47 1.01
CA SER A 57 6.71 8.80 2.37
C SER A 57 5.97 7.99 3.44
N LEU A 58 4.65 7.82 3.29
CA LEU A 58 3.85 6.98 4.20
C LEU A 58 4.28 5.50 4.15
N LEU A 59 4.50 4.94 2.97
CA LEU A 59 4.97 3.55 2.82
C LEU A 59 6.41 3.36 3.30
N ASP A 60 7.28 4.36 3.10
CA ASP A 60 8.66 4.35 3.60
C ASP A 60 8.70 4.39 5.14
N LYS A 61 7.80 5.14 5.79
CA LYS A 61 7.70 5.19 7.27
C LYS A 61 7.42 3.84 7.90
N ILE A 62 6.66 2.99 7.23
CA ILE A 62 6.36 1.63 7.71
C ILE A 62 7.36 0.58 7.22
N SER A 63 8.47 1.01 6.58
CA SER A 63 9.49 0.10 6.00
C SER A 63 8.89 -0.88 4.99
N PHE A 64 7.95 -0.42 4.17
CA PHE A 64 7.30 -1.25 3.16
C PHE A 64 8.31 -1.78 2.11
N PRO A 65 8.29 -3.08 1.77
CA PRO A 65 9.21 -3.66 0.82
C PRO A 65 8.81 -3.30 -0.62
N TRP A 66 9.57 -2.38 -1.21
CA TRP A 66 9.46 -2.04 -2.62
C TRP A 66 9.92 -3.15 -3.57
N SER A 67 10.70 -4.11 -3.06
CA SER A 67 11.13 -5.31 -3.78
C SER A 67 10.75 -6.56 -2.99
N LEU A 68 10.23 -7.56 -3.68
CA LEU A 68 10.07 -8.91 -3.15
C LEU A 68 11.43 -9.58 -3.36
N ARG A 69 12.24 -9.65 -2.32
CA ARG A 69 13.53 -10.34 -2.35
C ARG A 69 13.35 -11.82 -2.07
#